data_AF-A0A1U7NPK3-F1
#
_entry.id   AF-A0A1U7NPK3-F1
#
_cell.length_a   1.000
_cell.length_b   1.000
_cell.length_c   1.000
_cell.angle_alpha   90.00
_cell.angle_beta   90.00
_cell.angle_gamma   90.00
#
_symmetry.space_group_name_H-M   'P 1'
#
loop_
_entity.id
_entity.type
_entity.pdbx_description
1 polymer ?
#
loop_
_entity_poly.entity_id
_entity_poly.type
_entity_poly.pdbx_seq_one_letter_code
_entity_poly.pdbx_strand_id
1 'polypeptide(L)' 'MQKNQIYVIALVDVILLIAFAVQMYRSPSWLNGAILVVVGINLIQVKGMYDKAKQKEEKNKL' A
#
# COMPACT_ATOMS: atom_id res chain seq x y z
N MET A 1 -3.28 -10.22 15.11
CA MET A 1 -3.28 -8.73 15.13
C MET A 1 -2.54 -8.10 13.94
N GLN A 2 -1.41 -8.65 13.46
CA GLN A 2 -0.68 -8.07 12.31
C GLN A 2 -1.47 -8.02 11.00
N LYS A 3 -2.31 -9.02 10.69
CA LYS A 3 -3.11 -9.02 9.44
C LYS A 3 -4.07 -7.85 9.34
N ASN A 4 -4.79 -7.53 10.42
CA ASN A 4 -5.69 -6.37 10.45
C ASN A 4 -4.92 -5.06 10.24
N GLN A 5 -3.73 -4.92 10.83
CA GLN A 5 -2.89 -3.74 10.61
C GLN A 5 -2.45 -3.63 9.14
N ILE A 6 -2.08 -4.74 8.49
CA ILE A 6 -1.72 -4.78 7.05
C ILE A 6 -2.92 -4.36 6.18
N TYR A 7 -4.13 -4.84 6.49
CA TYR A 7 -5.34 -4.42 5.78
C TYR A 7 -5.66 -2.94 5.98
N VAL A 8 -5.49 -2.41 7.19
CA VAL A 8 -5.72 -0.98 7.48
C VAL A 8 -4.71 -0.11 6.74
N ILE A 9 -3.42 -0.50 6.73
CA ILE A 9 -2.38 0.22 5.97
C ILE A 9 -2.69 0.19 4.47
N ALA A 10 -3.05 -0.97 3.92
CA ALA A 10 -3.42 -1.09 2.51
C ALA A 10 -4.62 -0.21 2.16
N LEU A 11 -5.63 -0.14 3.03
CA LEU A 11 -6.81 0.71 2.83
C LEU A 11 -6.43 2.20 2.81
N VAL A 12 -5.60 2.63 3.76
CA VAL A 12 -5.11 4.02 3.85
C VAL A 12 -4.28 4.39 2.62
N ASP A 13 -3.38 3.50 2.18
CA ASP A 13 -2.57 3.72 0.99
C ASP A 13 -3.44 3.86 -0.28
N VAL A 14 -4.49 3.04 -0.43
CA VAL A 14 -5.42 3.16 -1.57
C VAL A 14 -6.15 4.52 -1.55
N ILE A 15 -6.61 4.97 -0.38
CA ILE A 15 -7.28 6.27 -0.24
C ILE A 15 -6.32 7.41 -0.60
N LEU A 16 -5.08 7.35 -0.11
CA LEU A 16 -4.03 8.33 -0.44
C LEU A 16 -3.73 8.34 -1.94
N LEU A 17 -3.61 7.16 -2.55
CA LEU A 17 -3.31 7.05 -3.97
C LEU A 17 -4.41 7.68 -4.82
N ILE A 18 -5.68 7.46 -4.48
CA ILE A 18 -6.83 8.10 -5.16
C ILE A 18 -6.82 9.62 -4.93
N ALA A 19 -6.61 10.08 -3.69
CA ALA A 19 -6.60 11.51 -3.37
C ALA A 19 -5.51 12.26 -4.13
N PHE A 20 -4.28 11.73 -4.15
CA PHE A 20 -3.17 12.34 -4.87
C PHE A 20 -3.31 12.19 -6.38
N ALA A 21 -3.96 11.14 -6.90
CA ALA A 21 -4.25 11.02 -8.32
C ALA A 21 -5.25 12.08 -8.79
N VAL A 22 -6.32 12.33 -8.01
CA VAL A 22 -7.28 13.41 -8.28
C VAL A 22 -6.59 14.78 -8.16
N GLN A 23 -5.70 14.95 -7.18
CA GLN A 23 -4.95 16.19 -7.01
C GLN A 23 -3.95 16.42 -8.17
N MET A 24 -3.31 15.36 -8.69
CA MET A 24 -2.46 15.40 -9.88
C MET A 24 -3.25 15.79 -11.13
N TYR A 25 -4.49 15.31 -11.27
CA TYR A 25 -5.37 15.68 -12.38
C TYR A 25 -5.79 17.15 -12.33
N ARG A 26 -6.14 17.67 -11.14
CA ARG A 26 -6.57 19.06 -10.96
C ARG A 26 -5.42 20.07 -10.90
N SER A 27 -4.29 19.67 -10.34
CA SER A 27 -3.12 20.51 -10.13
C SER A 27 -1.85 19.65 -10.31
N PRO A 28 -1.42 19.42 -11.56
CA PRO A 28 -0.26 18.61 -11.84
C PRO A 28 0.99 19.25 -11.23
N SER A 29 1.61 18.55 -10.29
CA SER A 29 2.87 18.97 -9.66
C SER A 29 3.80 17.77 -9.55
N TRP A 30 5.10 18.04 -9.68
CA TRP A 30 6.14 17.03 -9.47
C TRP A 30 6.08 16.40 -8.07
N LEU A 31 5.67 17.19 -7.07
CA LEU A 31 5.50 16.73 -5.70
C LEU A 31 4.39 15.67 -5.59
N ASN A 32 3.23 15.93 -6.20
CA ASN A 32 2.10 14.99 -6.22
C ASN A 32 2.46 13.69 -6.96
N GLY A 33 3.21 13.79 -8.06
CA GLY A 33 3.75 12.64 -8.78
C GLY A 33 4.71 11.81 -7.93
N ALA A 34 5.64 12.45 -7.21
CA ALA A 34 6.56 11.75 -6.31
C ALA A 34 5.83 11.02 -5.18
N ILE A 35 4.79 11.63 -4.60
CA ILE A 35 3.97 11.02 -3.56
C ILE A 35 3.22 9.79 -4.10
N LEU A 36 2.65 9.87 -5.30
CA LEU A 36 2.00 8.73 -5.95
C LEU A 36 2.95 7.54 -6.15
N VAL A 37 4.19 7.81 -6.56
CA VAL A 37 5.21 6.76 -6.73
C VAL A 37 5.56 6.12 -5.39
N VAL A 38 5.77 6.91 -4.34
CA VAL A 38 6.10 6.40 -3.00
C VAL A 38 4.96 5.56 -2.43
N VAL A 39 3.72 6.04 -2.51
CA VAL A 39 2.52 5.31 -2.06
C VAL A 39 2.31 4.04 -2.88
N GLY A 40 2.52 4.10 -4.21
CA GLY A 40 2.47 2.94 -5.09
C GLY A 40 3.50 1.87 -4.73
N ILE A 41 4.74 2.27 -4.40
CA ILE A 41 5.78 1.35 -3.95
C ILE A 41 5.42 0.72 -2.59
N ASN A 42 4.86 1.50 -1.67
CA ASN A 42 4.39 1.00 -0.37
C ASN A 42 3.32 -0.09 -0.54
N LEU A 43 2.35 0.08 -1.45
CA LEU A 43 1.35 -0.96 -1.73
C LEU A 43 1.96 -2.29 -2.17
N ILE A 44 3.03 -2.24 -2.99
CA ILE A 44 3.76 -3.45 -3.43
C ILE A 44 4.47 -4.10 -2.23
N GLN A 45 5.08 -3.31 -1.34
CA GLN A 45 5.75 -3.83 -0.14
C GLN A 45 4.75 -4.46 0.83
N VAL A 46 3.59 -3.82 1.04
CA VAL A 46 2.50 -4.32 1.88
C VAL A 46 1.99 -5.66 1.34
N LYS A 47 1.83 -5.80 0.01
CA LYS A 47 1.48 -7.08 -0.63
C LYS A 47 2.54 -8.15 -0.37
N GLY A 48 3.83 -7.81 -0.51
CA GLY A 48 4.94 -8.74 -0.23
C GLY A 48 5.04 -9.15 1.24
N MET A 49 4.74 -8.25 2.17
CA MET A 49 4.64 -8.57 3.61
C MET A 49 3.46 -9.50 3.90
N TYR A 50 2.32 -9.26 3.24
CA TYR A 50 1.15 -10.13 3.35
C TYR A 50 1.45 -11.55 2.85
N ASP A 51 2.07 -11.70 1.67
CA ASP A 51 2.44 -13.00 1.11
C ASP A 51 3.45 -13.75 2.00
N LYS A 52 4.44 -13.04 2.54
CA LYS A 52 5.40 -13.63 3.51
C LYS A 52 4.72 -14.06 4.81
N ALA A 53 3.76 -13.27 5.31
CA ALA A 53 2.99 -13.63 6.50
C ALA A 53 2.12 -14.87 6.26
N LYS A 54 1.48 -14.96 5.09
CA LYS A 54 0.68 -16.13 4.69
C LYS A 54 1.53 -17.39 4.53
N GLN A 55 2.70 -17.30 3.87
CA GLN A 55 3.64 -18.43 3.74
C GLN A 55 4.16 -18.94 5.09
N LYS A 56 4.46 -18.04 6.04
CA LYS A 56 4.87 -18.45 7.39
C LYS A 56 3.76 -19.19 8.13
N GLU A 57 2.52 -18.80 7.90
CA GLU A 57 1.36 -19.44 8.53
C GLU A 57 1.04 -20.82 7.93
N GLU A 58 1.28 -21.03 6.63
CA GLU A 58 1.19 -22.35 6.00
C GLU A 58 2.34 -23.28 6.44
N LYS A 59 3.57 -22.78 6.54
CA LYS A 59 4.72 -23.59 6.99
C LYS A 59 4.65 -23.99 8.46
N ASN A 60 3.95 -23.23 9.30
CA ASN A 60 3.83 -23.52 10.74
C ASN A 60 2.60 -24.40 11.07
N LYS A 61 1.85 -24.84 10.05
CA LYS A 61 0.73 -25.79 10.15
C LYS A 61 1.07 -27.20 9.64
N LEU A 62 2.28 -27.39 9.09
CA LEU A 62 2.89 -28.69 8.77
C LEU A 62 3.80 -29.11 9.92
#